data_AF-A0A2E6AR25-F1
#
_entry.id   AF-A0A2E6AR25-F1
#
_cell.length_a   1.000
_cell.length_b   1.000
_cell.length_c   1.000
_cell.angle_alpha   90.00
_cell.angle_beta   90.00
_cell.angle_gamma   90.00
#
_symmetry.space_group_name_H-M   'P 1'
#
loop_
_entity.id
_entity.type
_entity.pdbx_description
1 polymer ?
#
loop_
_entity_poly.entity_id
_entity_poly.type
_entity_poly.pdbx_seq_one_letter_code
_entity_poly.pdbx_strand_id
1 'polypeptide(L)'
;MTLEVHVLGTSSARPAQGRSVSGSIVETPEGMFVVDCGEGFQNRLVKHRSQMKSYAGRRLKMSKVSAILLTHGHLDHTWGVLPWMQTMALDGRKDKLWVIGPTTSEVIDALLGSETEPEVTPSDLVIQYDMWMDLGATSDALGYEVQWVLGDGERWVNMNDGSQIPLPQPMKKVKISAYSTQHTVPSCAWRISLGERKGKFDRESSKHLPDDIKASLAAGNDVEYKGDILKATDFRSDTIPGLSVIISGDTAEQAIDSDCNLLIHEATFLQSHADIANEHLHSTAAGAARTAVECGANHLALTHYSARLDSHDESLAEARGIHGSVVALSDGDRLVLNDDLSLIHLIKSEEGWTQQV
;
A
#
# COMPACT_ATOMS: atom_id res chain seq x y z
N MET A 1 -12.47 -11.03 6.01
CA MET A 1 -11.85 -9.74 5.74
C MET A 1 -11.35 -9.81 4.32
N THR A 2 -11.25 -8.64 3.73
CA THR A 2 -10.62 -8.49 2.44
C THR A 2 -9.66 -7.31 2.58
N LEU A 3 -8.53 -7.43 1.92
CA LEU A 3 -7.68 -6.30 1.61
C LEU A 3 -7.88 -6.06 0.11
N GLU A 4 -8.41 -4.90 -0.26
CA GLU A 4 -8.66 -4.56 -1.67
C GLU A 4 -7.70 -3.47 -2.11
N VAL A 5 -6.95 -3.70 -3.19
CA VAL A 5 -6.10 -2.68 -3.81
C VAL A 5 -6.79 -2.17 -5.06
N HIS A 6 -6.92 -0.84 -5.18
CA HIS A 6 -7.40 -0.15 -6.37
C HIS A 6 -6.22 0.54 -7.05
N VAL A 7 -5.91 0.11 -8.27
CA VAL A 7 -4.78 0.63 -9.03
C VAL A 7 -5.28 1.80 -9.86
N LEU A 8 -4.72 3.00 -9.71
CA LEU A 8 -5.16 4.19 -10.44
C LEU A 8 -4.13 4.67 -11.46
N GLY A 9 -2.97 4.03 -11.55
CA GLY A 9 -1.92 4.34 -12.51
C GLY A 9 -0.87 3.23 -12.54
N THR A 10 -0.37 2.95 -13.74
CA THR A 10 0.51 1.81 -14.04
C THR A 10 1.67 2.18 -14.98
N SER A 11 1.81 3.43 -15.39
CA SER A 11 2.86 3.90 -16.30
C SER A 11 4.05 4.47 -15.53
N SER A 12 5.27 4.16 -15.99
CA SER A 12 6.49 4.76 -15.45
C SER A 12 6.76 6.17 -15.99
N ALA A 13 7.24 7.08 -15.15
CA ALA A 13 7.75 8.43 -15.46
C ALA A 13 6.74 9.44 -16.03
N ARG A 14 5.85 9.01 -16.92
CA ARG A 14 4.85 9.86 -17.59
C ARG A 14 3.64 9.05 -18.04
N PRO A 15 2.48 9.69 -18.26
CA PRO A 15 1.35 9.02 -18.89
C PRO A 15 1.72 8.54 -20.31
N ALA A 16 1.41 7.29 -20.63
CA ALA A 16 1.73 6.70 -21.92
C ALA A 16 0.72 5.62 -22.29
N GLN A 17 0.34 5.55 -23.57
CA GLN A 17 -0.51 4.48 -24.11
C GLN A 17 -1.82 4.27 -23.32
N GLY A 18 -2.41 5.37 -22.82
CA GLY A 18 -3.64 5.32 -22.01
C GLY A 18 -3.44 4.94 -20.53
N ARG A 19 -2.21 4.63 -20.12
CA ARG A 19 -1.80 4.42 -18.73
C ARG A 19 -1.38 5.72 -18.08
N SER A 20 -1.73 5.87 -16.82
CA SER A 20 -1.42 7.04 -15.99
C SER A 20 -0.26 6.73 -15.06
N VAL A 21 0.36 7.77 -14.53
CA VAL A 21 1.43 7.65 -13.54
C VAL A 21 0.92 7.14 -12.18
N SER A 22 1.85 6.63 -11.38
CA SER A 22 1.66 5.89 -10.14
C SER A 22 0.61 6.46 -9.19
N GLY A 23 -0.12 5.54 -8.56
CA GLY A 23 -1.03 5.85 -7.47
C GLY A 23 -2.04 4.73 -7.24
N SER A 24 -2.14 4.28 -5.99
CA SER A 24 -2.99 3.15 -5.61
C SER A 24 -3.70 3.42 -4.29
N ILE A 25 -4.86 2.80 -4.09
CA ILE A 25 -5.59 2.85 -2.82
C ILE A 25 -5.67 1.45 -2.24
N VAL A 26 -5.25 1.30 -0.98
CA VAL A 26 -5.39 0.06 -0.23
C VAL A 26 -6.55 0.20 0.75
N GLU A 27 -7.67 -0.45 0.44
CA GLU A 27 -8.86 -0.52 1.28
C GLU A 27 -8.78 -1.69 2.27
N THR A 28 -8.96 -1.36 3.54
CA THR A 28 -8.93 -2.29 4.67
C THR A 28 -10.26 -2.22 5.43
N PRO A 29 -10.52 -3.15 6.37
CA PRO A 29 -11.73 -3.09 7.19
C PRO A 29 -11.87 -1.81 8.04
N GLU A 30 -10.77 -1.18 8.47
CA GLU A 30 -10.82 0.01 9.33
C GLU A 30 -10.80 1.33 8.53
N GLY A 31 -10.10 1.38 7.41
CA GLY A 31 -9.96 2.57 6.59
C GLY A 31 -9.14 2.32 5.33
N MET A 32 -8.64 3.40 4.73
CA MET A 32 -7.84 3.33 3.51
C MET A 32 -6.50 4.03 3.65
N PHE A 33 -5.51 3.48 2.95
CA PHE A 33 -4.24 4.13 2.66
C PHE A 33 -4.19 4.47 1.18
N VAL A 34 -3.53 5.56 0.83
CA VAL A 34 -3.13 5.83 -0.55
C VAL A 34 -1.63 5.64 -0.64
N VAL A 35 -1.17 4.86 -1.62
CA VAL A 35 0.26 4.70 -1.90
C VAL A 35 0.54 5.38 -3.22
N ASP A 36 1.34 6.44 -3.16
CA ASP A 36 1.60 7.41 -4.22
C ASP A 36 0.35 8.13 -4.78
N CYS A 37 0.59 9.35 -5.24
CA CYS A 37 -0.38 10.28 -5.78
C CYS A 37 0.26 11.02 -6.97
N GLY A 38 0.56 10.33 -8.06
CA GLY A 38 1.11 10.94 -9.27
C GLY A 38 0.19 11.97 -9.90
N GLU A 39 0.73 12.84 -10.76
CA GLU A 39 -0.03 13.89 -11.46
C GLU A 39 -1.37 13.39 -12.00
N GLY A 40 -2.47 14.11 -11.74
CA GLY A 40 -3.82 13.76 -12.21
C GLY A 40 -4.56 12.73 -11.36
N PHE A 41 -3.99 12.29 -10.23
CA PHE A 41 -4.59 11.32 -9.30
C PHE A 41 -6.05 11.62 -8.95
N GLN A 42 -6.37 12.85 -8.56
CA GLN A 42 -7.73 13.25 -8.17
C GLN A 42 -8.77 13.01 -9.29
N ASN A 43 -8.40 13.22 -10.56
CA ASN A 43 -9.30 13.02 -11.70
C ASN A 43 -9.59 11.53 -11.90
N ARG A 44 -8.54 10.71 -11.82
CA ARG A 44 -8.63 9.25 -11.93
C ARG A 44 -9.47 8.67 -10.81
N LEU A 45 -9.25 9.16 -9.59
CA LEU A 45 -10.01 8.80 -8.40
C LEU A 45 -11.51 9.14 -8.52
N VAL A 46 -11.85 10.34 -8.99
CA VAL A 46 -13.26 10.73 -9.22
C VAL A 46 -13.91 9.81 -10.26
N LYS A 47 -13.24 9.54 -11.38
CA LYS A 47 -13.73 8.62 -12.42
C LYS A 47 -13.92 7.21 -11.86
N HIS A 48 -12.92 6.68 -11.15
CA HIS A 48 -12.95 5.36 -10.54
C HIS A 48 -14.10 5.21 -9.53
N ARG A 49 -14.26 6.18 -8.62
CA ARG A 49 -15.39 6.20 -7.66
C ARG A 49 -16.74 6.28 -8.36
N SER A 50 -16.83 7.03 -9.46
CA SER A 50 -18.07 7.10 -10.24
C SER A 50 -18.42 5.73 -10.83
N GLN A 51 -17.44 5.07 -11.47
CA GLN A 51 -17.59 3.74 -12.05
C GLN A 51 -17.93 2.69 -10.98
N MET A 52 -17.29 2.73 -9.81
CA MET A 52 -17.62 1.79 -8.72
C MET A 52 -19.08 1.94 -8.27
N LYS A 53 -19.62 3.16 -8.24
CA LYS A 53 -21.05 3.34 -7.90
C LYS A 53 -21.95 2.71 -8.94
N SER A 54 -21.63 2.91 -10.22
CA SER A 54 -22.45 2.43 -11.33
C SER A 54 -22.43 0.91 -11.45
N TYR A 55 -21.25 0.28 -11.32
CA TYR A 55 -21.07 -1.13 -11.64
C TYR A 55 -20.85 -2.05 -10.42
N ALA A 56 -20.36 -1.52 -9.30
CA ALA A 56 -20.13 -2.29 -8.07
C ALA A 56 -21.11 -1.91 -6.94
N GLY A 57 -22.05 -0.99 -7.19
CA GLY A 57 -23.07 -0.56 -6.21
C GLY A 57 -22.52 0.17 -4.97
N ARG A 58 -21.22 0.52 -4.94
CA ARG A 58 -20.55 1.17 -3.80
C ARG A 58 -19.53 2.23 -4.24
N ARG A 59 -19.10 3.11 -3.34
CA ARG A 59 -17.99 4.06 -3.59
C ARG A 59 -16.94 3.96 -2.50
N LEU A 60 -15.69 4.22 -2.88
CA LEU A 60 -14.66 4.56 -1.90
C LEU A 60 -15.07 5.85 -1.17
N LYS A 61 -15.05 5.80 0.16
CA LYS A 61 -15.41 6.92 1.03
C LYS A 61 -14.15 7.68 1.40
N MET A 62 -13.90 8.83 0.77
CA MET A 62 -12.64 9.57 0.94
C MET A 62 -12.39 10.03 2.39
N SER A 63 -13.44 10.20 3.18
CA SER A 63 -13.30 10.43 4.63
C SER A 63 -12.60 9.29 5.38
N LYS A 64 -12.58 8.07 4.83
CA LYS A 64 -11.86 6.92 5.41
C LYS A 64 -10.39 6.85 5.03
N VAL A 65 -9.87 7.76 4.19
CA VAL A 65 -8.42 7.81 3.90
C VAL A 65 -7.71 8.35 5.15
N SER A 66 -6.85 7.55 5.74
CA SER A 66 -6.13 7.90 6.98
C SER A 66 -4.71 8.39 6.72
N ALA A 67 -4.03 7.88 5.68
CA ALA A 67 -2.72 8.37 5.28
C ALA A 67 -2.48 8.29 3.78
N ILE A 68 -1.63 9.19 3.30
CA ILE A 68 -0.91 9.09 2.04
C ILE A 68 0.50 8.60 2.39
N LEU A 69 0.90 7.50 1.76
CA LEU A 69 2.19 6.85 1.89
C LEU A 69 2.94 7.06 0.57
N LEU A 70 4.00 7.87 0.59
CA LEU A 70 4.82 8.14 -0.57
C LEU A 70 5.98 7.16 -0.60
N THR A 71 6.20 6.50 -1.74
CA THR A 71 7.30 5.56 -1.91
C THR A 71 8.61 6.28 -2.11
N HIS A 72 8.60 7.43 -2.81
CA HIS A 72 9.76 8.28 -3.03
C HIS A 72 9.34 9.64 -3.60
N GLY A 73 10.34 10.46 -3.96
CA GLY A 73 10.15 11.86 -4.34
C GLY A 73 9.92 12.17 -5.83
N HIS A 74 9.92 11.22 -6.76
CA HIS A 74 9.69 11.59 -8.16
C HIS A 74 8.25 12.10 -8.41
N LEU A 75 8.12 13.06 -9.32
CA LEU A 75 6.88 13.82 -9.49
C LEU A 75 5.71 13.00 -10.06
N ASP A 76 6.03 11.94 -10.80
CA ASP A 76 5.05 10.96 -11.26
C ASP A 76 4.50 10.09 -10.12
N HIS A 77 5.03 10.22 -8.90
CA HIS A 77 4.51 9.62 -7.66
C HIS A 77 3.90 10.66 -6.70
N THR A 78 4.26 11.94 -6.80
CA THR A 78 3.94 12.93 -5.76
C THR A 78 3.07 14.10 -6.22
N TRP A 79 3.07 14.46 -7.49
CA TRP A 79 2.54 15.77 -7.93
C TRP A 79 1.02 15.92 -7.89
N GLY A 80 0.30 14.84 -7.63
CA GLY A 80 -1.14 14.82 -7.35
C GLY A 80 -1.50 15.03 -5.88
N VAL A 81 -0.55 15.02 -4.94
CA VAL A 81 -0.81 15.15 -3.49
C VAL A 81 -1.47 16.49 -3.17
N LEU A 82 -0.81 17.61 -3.48
CA LEU A 82 -1.28 18.94 -3.09
C LEU A 82 -2.65 19.30 -3.70
N PRO A 83 -2.89 19.15 -5.02
CA PRO A 83 -4.22 19.40 -5.58
C PRO A 83 -5.32 18.54 -4.93
N TRP A 84 -5.00 17.28 -4.61
CA TRP A 84 -5.97 16.40 -3.98
C TRP A 84 -6.26 16.79 -2.53
N MET A 85 -5.25 17.22 -1.77
CA MET A 85 -5.43 17.76 -0.41
C MET A 85 -6.34 19.00 -0.40
N GLN A 86 -6.19 19.90 -1.39
CA GLN A 86 -7.10 21.03 -1.57
C GLN A 86 -8.52 20.57 -1.95
N THR A 87 -8.65 19.56 -2.81
CA THR A 87 -9.96 18.94 -3.10
C THR A 87 -10.60 18.35 -1.84
N MET A 88 -9.84 17.70 -0.96
CA MET A 88 -10.36 17.20 0.32
C MET A 88 -10.85 18.33 1.24
N ALA A 89 -10.17 19.49 1.23
CA ALA A 89 -10.62 20.67 1.97
C ALA A 89 -11.98 21.16 1.46
N LEU A 90 -12.12 21.28 0.13
CA LEU A 90 -13.37 21.68 -0.53
C LEU A 90 -14.50 20.68 -0.29
N ASP A 91 -14.18 19.38 -0.23
CA ASP A 91 -15.12 18.31 0.14
C ASP A 91 -15.46 18.30 1.64
N GLY A 92 -14.90 19.22 2.44
CA GLY A 92 -15.23 19.42 3.84
C GLY A 92 -14.62 18.38 4.78
N ARG A 93 -13.44 17.84 4.46
CA ARG A 93 -12.71 16.92 5.34
C ARG A 93 -12.57 17.51 6.75
N LYS A 94 -12.66 16.63 7.76
CA LYS A 94 -12.47 16.96 9.19
C LYS A 94 -11.47 16.04 9.87
N ASP A 95 -11.43 14.78 9.45
CA ASP A 95 -10.51 13.80 10.01
C ASP A 95 -9.06 14.14 9.65
N LYS A 96 -8.15 13.90 10.59
CA LYS A 96 -6.71 14.06 10.39
C LYS A 96 -6.21 13.25 9.19
N LEU A 97 -5.28 13.81 8.43
CA LEU A 97 -4.56 13.13 7.36
C LEU A 97 -3.07 13.03 7.70
N TRP A 98 -2.51 11.84 7.61
CA TRP A 98 -1.05 11.67 7.63
C TRP A 98 -0.50 11.70 6.21
N VAL A 99 0.66 12.33 6.01
CA VAL A 99 1.45 12.19 4.80
C VAL A 99 2.84 11.73 5.21
N ILE A 100 3.23 10.54 4.76
CA ILE A 100 4.40 9.82 5.25
C ILE A 100 5.25 9.42 4.06
N GLY A 101 6.56 9.67 4.09
CA GLY A 101 7.46 9.24 3.02
C GLY A 101 8.94 9.23 3.44
N PRO A 102 9.83 8.69 2.59
CA PRO A 102 11.24 8.57 2.92
C PRO A 102 12.05 9.84 2.65
N THR A 103 13.16 9.98 3.36
CA THR A 103 14.26 10.94 3.10
C THR A 103 15.59 10.29 3.52
N THR A 104 16.73 10.96 3.33
CA THR A 104 18.04 10.42 3.73
C THR A 104 18.27 10.48 5.25
N SER A 105 19.15 9.63 5.77
CA SER A 105 19.58 9.70 7.17
C SER A 105 20.28 11.02 7.50
N GLU A 106 20.96 11.65 6.55
CA GLU A 106 21.60 12.96 6.72
C GLU A 106 20.54 14.06 6.93
N VAL A 107 19.45 14.03 6.16
CA VAL A 107 18.32 14.94 6.37
C VAL A 107 17.70 14.70 7.74
N ILE A 108 17.52 13.45 8.16
CA ILE A 108 17.01 13.14 9.50
C ILE A 108 17.94 13.68 10.60
N ASP A 109 19.26 13.53 10.45
CA ASP A 109 20.22 14.07 11.41
C ASP A 109 20.12 15.60 11.50
N ALA A 110 20.02 16.29 10.37
CA ALA A 110 19.84 17.74 10.32
C ALA A 110 18.53 18.19 10.97
N LEU A 111 17.41 17.51 10.69
CA LEU A 111 16.11 17.77 11.31
C LEU A 111 16.12 17.55 12.83
N LEU A 112 16.96 16.65 13.32
CA LEU A 112 17.16 16.38 14.75
C LEU A 112 18.24 17.26 15.41
N GLY A 113 18.75 18.27 14.70
CA GLY A 113 19.63 19.30 15.24
C GLY A 113 21.13 19.07 15.01
N SER A 114 21.52 18.21 14.07
CA SER A 114 22.91 18.14 13.60
C SER A 114 23.33 19.46 12.95
N GLU A 115 24.57 19.90 13.20
CA GLU A 115 25.16 21.08 12.55
C GLU A 115 25.70 20.79 11.14
N THR A 116 25.65 19.53 10.69
CA THR A 116 26.11 19.12 9.36
C THR A 116 25.06 19.45 8.32
N GLU A 117 25.44 20.16 7.26
CA GLU A 117 24.55 20.43 6.13
C GLU A 117 24.36 19.13 5.33
N PRO A 118 23.11 18.63 5.19
CA PRO A 118 22.86 17.36 4.53
C PRO A 118 22.96 17.50 3.01
N GLU A 119 23.44 16.46 2.32
CA GLU A 119 23.31 16.40 0.86
C GLU A 119 21.87 16.00 0.51
N VAL A 120 21.14 16.90 -0.14
CA VAL A 120 19.73 16.67 -0.50
C VAL A 120 19.62 16.48 -2.02
N THR A 121 19.21 15.27 -2.42
CA THR A 121 19.01 14.96 -3.84
C THR A 121 17.86 15.79 -4.43
N PRO A 122 17.94 16.22 -5.70
CA PRO A 122 16.81 16.83 -6.38
C PRO A 122 15.60 15.88 -6.35
N SER A 123 14.43 16.41 -6.00
CA SER A 123 13.17 15.67 -5.79
C SER A 123 13.02 14.97 -4.44
N ASP A 124 13.96 15.05 -3.49
CA ASP A 124 13.73 14.57 -2.13
C ASP A 124 12.43 15.16 -1.55
N LEU A 125 11.70 14.37 -0.77
CA LEU A 125 10.43 14.77 -0.18
C LEU A 125 10.57 15.94 0.79
N VAL A 126 11.75 16.16 1.40
CA VAL A 126 11.98 17.35 2.24
C VAL A 126 11.87 18.65 1.43
N ILE A 127 12.37 18.67 0.18
CA ILE A 127 12.26 19.83 -0.70
C ILE A 127 10.79 20.06 -1.08
N GLN A 128 10.08 18.98 -1.42
CA GLN A 128 8.67 19.09 -1.80
C GLN A 128 7.79 19.50 -0.63
N TYR A 129 8.09 19.05 0.58
CA TYR A 129 7.43 19.50 1.80
C TYR A 129 7.51 21.02 1.92
N ASP A 130 8.71 21.61 1.85
CA ASP A 130 8.90 23.05 1.95
C ASP A 130 8.09 23.80 0.87
N MET A 131 8.20 23.36 -0.38
CA MET A 131 7.46 23.94 -1.50
C MET A 131 5.93 23.85 -1.30
N TRP A 132 5.43 22.73 -0.80
CA TRP A 132 4.00 22.54 -0.60
C TRP A 132 3.47 23.33 0.61
N MET A 133 4.27 23.52 1.66
CA MET A 133 3.92 24.40 2.78
C MET A 133 3.68 25.83 2.27
N ASP A 134 4.57 26.35 1.42
CA ASP A 134 4.42 27.68 0.79
C ASP A 134 3.17 27.78 -0.10
N LEU A 135 2.76 26.67 -0.72
CA LEU A 135 1.56 26.58 -1.54
C LEU A 135 0.28 26.27 -0.73
N GLY A 136 0.34 26.30 0.60
CA GLY A 136 -0.82 26.17 1.47
C GLY A 136 -1.19 24.75 1.84
N ALA A 137 -0.23 23.81 1.88
CA ALA A 137 -0.44 22.45 2.40
C ALA A 137 -0.49 22.37 3.94
N THR A 138 -0.71 23.50 4.63
CA THR A 138 -0.78 23.60 6.09
C THR A 138 -2.18 23.27 6.61
N SER A 139 -2.26 22.77 7.86
CA SER A 139 -3.55 22.50 8.51
C SER A 139 -4.49 23.71 8.53
N ASP A 140 -3.93 24.90 8.76
CA ASP A 140 -4.68 26.15 8.81
C ASP A 140 -5.28 26.52 7.45
N ALA A 141 -4.50 26.41 6.37
CA ALA A 141 -4.96 26.72 5.02
C ALA A 141 -6.00 25.69 4.52
N LEU A 142 -5.83 24.42 4.88
CA LEU A 142 -6.70 23.32 4.45
C LEU A 142 -7.97 23.17 5.31
N GLY A 143 -7.98 23.70 6.54
CA GLY A 143 -9.13 23.60 7.45
C GLY A 143 -9.37 22.21 8.03
N TYR A 144 -8.37 21.33 7.98
CA TYR A 144 -8.32 20.03 8.66
C TYR A 144 -6.87 19.68 9.04
N GLU A 145 -6.69 18.81 10.03
CA GLU A 145 -5.35 18.47 10.52
C GLU A 145 -4.55 17.64 9.51
N VAL A 146 -3.35 18.10 9.18
CA VAL A 146 -2.37 17.36 8.38
C VAL A 146 -1.08 17.19 9.18
N GLN A 147 -0.59 15.95 9.25
CA GLN A 147 0.68 15.61 9.88
C GLN A 147 1.63 15.05 8.83
N TRP A 148 2.75 15.75 8.62
CA TRP A 148 3.79 15.39 7.69
C TRP A 148 4.90 14.65 8.42
N VAL A 149 5.32 13.51 7.89
CA VAL A 149 6.34 12.68 8.52
C VAL A 149 7.34 12.21 7.48
N LEU A 150 8.61 12.49 7.70
CA LEU A 150 9.72 11.98 6.90
C LEU A 150 10.55 11.00 7.72
N GLY A 151 11.13 10.00 7.06
CA GLY A 151 11.96 9.00 7.74
C GLY A 151 12.98 8.34 6.84
N ASP A 152 13.99 7.72 7.45
CA ASP A 152 15.07 7.01 6.75
C ASP A 152 14.89 5.47 6.79
N GLY A 153 13.68 5.02 7.12
CA GLY A 153 13.33 3.60 7.29
C GLY A 153 13.31 3.16 8.75
N GLU A 154 14.19 3.73 9.58
CA GLU A 154 14.27 3.40 11.02
C GLU A 154 13.76 4.53 11.90
N ARG A 155 14.12 5.77 11.57
CA ARG A 155 13.81 6.97 12.32
C ARG A 155 12.78 7.79 11.55
N TRP A 156 11.86 8.40 12.29
CA TRP A 156 10.78 9.21 11.70
C TRP A 156 10.68 10.53 12.46
N VAL A 157 10.53 11.63 11.72
CA VAL A 157 10.41 12.98 12.26
C VAL A 157 9.07 13.55 11.85
N ASN A 158 8.32 14.08 12.82
CA ASN A 158 7.14 14.87 12.55
C ASN A 158 7.59 16.26 12.07
N MET A 159 7.36 16.55 10.79
CA MET A 159 7.78 17.82 10.17
C MET A 159 7.01 19.02 10.72
N ASN A 160 5.85 18.79 11.35
CA ASN A 160 5.07 19.88 11.92
C ASN A 160 5.69 20.48 13.19
N ASP A 161 6.45 19.70 13.98
CA ASP A 161 7.02 20.12 15.27
C ASP A 161 8.50 19.75 15.47
N GLY A 162 9.12 19.06 14.50
CA GLY A 162 10.51 18.62 14.53
C GLY A 162 10.78 17.44 15.47
N SER A 163 9.76 16.84 16.08
CA SER A 163 9.96 15.76 17.05
C SER A 163 10.23 14.42 16.37
N GLN A 164 11.17 13.64 16.93
CA GLN A 164 11.32 12.23 16.57
C GLN A 164 10.15 11.43 17.12
N ILE A 165 9.50 10.66 16.26
CA ILE A 165 8.33 9.83 16.59
C ILE A 165 8.52 8.40 16.05
N PRO A 166 7.79 7.40 16.58
CA PRO A 166 7.67 6.12 15.88
C PRO A 166 6.87 6.30 14.57
N LEU A 167 7.07 5.40 13.60
CA LEU A 167 6.24 5.34 12.38
C LEU A 167 4.75 5.34 12.77
N PRO A 168 3.97 6.37 12.36
CA PRO A 168 2.56 6.46 12.74
C PRO A 168 1.77 5.22 12.34
N GLN A 169 0.84 4.79 13.20
CA GLN A 169 -0.10 3.70 12.92
C GLN A 169 -1.52 4.28 12.95
N PRO A 170 -2.04 4.81 11.83
CA PRO A 170 -3.31 5.56 11.83
C PRO A 170 -4.54 4.70 12.15
N MET A 171 -4.40 3.37 12.11
CA MET A 171 -5.46 2.40 12.35
C MET A 171 -5.01 1.41 13.44
N LYS A 172 -5.96 0.86 14.20
CA LYS A 172 -5.65 0.01 15.37
C LYS A 172 -5.32 -1.42 14.99
N LYS A 173 -6.03 -1.97 14.00
CA LYS A 173 -5.87 -3.37 13.56
C LYS A 173 -5.08 -3.52 12.27
N VAL A 174 -4.67 -2.40 11.67
CA VAL A 174 -3.84 -2.40 10.47
C VAL A 174 -2.47 -1.86 10.82
N LYS A 175 -1.43 -2.63 10.50
CA LYS A 175 -0.04 -2.24 10.70
C LYS A 175 0.57 -1.83 9.37
N ILE A 176 1.17 -0.65 9.34
CA ILE A 176 2.04 -0.20 8.24
C ILE A 176 3.52 -0.37 8.63
N SER A 177 4.35 -0.71 7.67
CA SER A 177 5.82 -0.80 7.82
C SER A 177 6.47 -0.35 6.51
N ALA A 178 7.64 0.28 6.61
CA ALA A 178 8.43 0.72 5.47
C ALA A 178 9.70 -0.12 5.37
N TYR A 179 10.12 -0.42 4.14
CA TYR A 179 11.36 -1.16 3.85
C TYR A 179 12.15 -0.40 2.81
N SER A 180 13.39 -0.04 3.10
CA SER A 180 14.20 0.76 2.19
C SER A 180 14.42 0.06 0.85
N THR A 181 14.39 0.83 -0.23
CA THR A 181 14.56 0.36 -1.60
C THR A 181 15.74 1.02 -2.29
N GLN A 182 16.18 0.44 -3.41
CA GLN A 182 17.32 0.94 -4.18
C GLN A 182 16.82 1.73 -5.38
N HIS A 183 16.88 3.05 -5.28
CA HIS A 183 16.47 3.95 -6.36
C HIS A 183 17.33 5.24 -6.37
N THR A 184 17.15 6.10 -7.36
CA THR A 184 18.00 7.30 -7.56
C THR A 184 17.80 8.39 -6.52
N VAL A 185 16.71 8.31 -5.75
CA VAL A 185 16.36 9.19 -4.63
C VAL A 185 15.96 8.31 -3.43
N PRO A 186 15.87 8.86 -2.20
CA PRO A 186 15.39 8.10 -1.05
C PRO A 186 14.05 7.44 -1.35
N SER A 187 13.98 6.13 -1.14
CA SER A 187 12.84 5.32 -1.53
C SER A 187 12.55 4.21 -0.52
N CYS A 188 11.29 3.81 -0.43
CA CYS A 188 10.86 2.66 0.34
C CYS A 188 9.64 1.94 -0.26
N ALA A 189 9.55 0.66 0.04
CA ALA A 189 8.36 -0.16 -0.13
C ALA A 189 7.45 -0.07 1.10
N TRP A 190 6.14 -0.02 0.87
CA TRP A 190 5.14 0.01 1.94
C TRP A 190 4.48 -1.34 2.12
N ARG A 191 4.60 -1.91 3.33
CA ARG A 191 3.83 -3.08 3.76
C ARG A 191 2.61 -2.65 4.56
N ILE A 192 1.43 -3.11 4.17
CA ILE A 192 0.18 -2.90 4.89
C ILE A 192 -0.38 -4.27 5.26
N SER A 193 -0.62 -4.49 6.56
CA SER A 193 -0.96 -5.82 7.07
C SER A 193 -2.07 -5.82 8.13
N LEU A 194 -2.85 -6.89 8.12
CA LEU A 194 -3.86 -7.26 9.10
C LEU A 194 -3.33 -8.48 9.85
N GLY A 195 -3.37 -8.43 11.19
CA GLY A 195 -2.96 -9.56 12.02
C GLY A 195 -3.86 -10.78 11.84
N GLU A 196 -3.34 -11.95 12.21
CA GLU A 196 -4.13 -13.18 12.27
C GLU A 196 -5.33 -13.03 13.20
N ARG A 197 -6.38 -13.82 12.94
CA ARG A 197 -7.58 -13.82 13.77
C ARG A 197 -7.99 -15.22 14.13
N LYS A 198 -8.50 -15.33 15.34
CA LYS A 198 -9.23 -16.50 15.80
C LYS A 198 -10.36 -16.86 14.83
N GLY A 199 -10.48 -18.14 14.51
CA GLY A 199 -11.57 -18.67 13.70
C GLY A 199 -12.95 -18.43 14.34
N LYS A 200 -13.99 -18.58 13.53
CA LYS A 200 -15.38 -18.37 13.93
C LYS A 200 -15.75 -19.35 15.03
N PHE A 201 -16.23 -18.82 16.16
CA PHE A 201 -16.73 -19.60 17.28
C PHE A 201 -18.01 -20.36 16.89
N ASP A 202 -18.02 -21.67 17.12
CA ASP A 202 -19.15 -22.54 16.87
C ASP A 202 -20.11 -22.53 18.06
N ARG A 203 -21.17 -21.74 17.93
CA ARG A 203 -22.21 -21.61 18.97
C ARG A 203 -23.04 -22.87 19.17
N GLU A 204 -23.17 -23.73 18.16
CA GLU A 204 -23.98 -24.95 18.29
C GLU A 204 -23.21 -26.00 19.11
N SER A 205 -21.92 -26.20 18.85
CA SER A 205 -21.08 -27.10 19.66
C SER A 205 -21.06 -26.69 21.15
N SER A 206 -21.09 -25.39 21.45
CA SER A 206 -21.05 -24.87 22.82
C SER A 206 -22.42 -24.72 23.48
N LYS A 207 -23.53 -25.02 22.80
CA LYS A 207 -24.89 -24.64 23.23
C LYS A 207 -25.29 -25.16 24.60
N HIS A 208 -24.80 -26.35 24.95
CA HIS A 208 -25.04 -27.06 26.20
C HIS A 208 -24.24 -26.52 27.40
N LEU A 209 -23.28 -25.61 27.17
CA LEU A 209 -22.44 -25.03 28.20
C LEU A 209 -23.09 -23.78 28.85
N PRO A 210 -22.76 -23.46 30.11
CA PRO A 210 -23.13 -22.19 30.74
C PRO A 210 -22.57 -20.96 30.01
N ASP A 211 -23.22 -19.81 30.16
CA ASP A 211 -22.87 -18.60 29.37
C ASP A 211 -21.50 -18.01 29.74
N ASP A 212 -21.07 -18.12 31.00
CA ASP A 212 -19.73 -17.75 31.46
C ASP A 212 -18.65 -18.63 30.82
N ILE A 213 -18.88 -19.95 30.75
CA ILE A 213 -17.99 -20.91 30.09
C ILE A 213 -17.94 -20.61 28.58
N LYS A 214 -19.09 -20.39 27.94
CA LYS A 214 -19.16 -19.98 26.52
C LYS A 214 -18.39 -18.69 26.27
N ALA A 215 -18.53 -17.68 27.13
CA ALA A 215 -17.85 -16.40 26.98
C ALA A 215 -16.33 -16.56 27.08
N SER A 216 -15.86 -17.38 28.03
CA SER A 216 -14.44 -17.66 28.20
C SER A 216 -13.84 -18.46 27.03
N LEU A 217 -14.53 -19.52 26.58
CA LEU A 217 -14.14 -20.28 25.38
C LEU A 217 -14.16 -19.40 24.12
N ALA A 218 -15.16 -18.52 23.97
CA ALA A 218 -15.26 -17.58 22.85
C ALA A 218 -14.12 -16.53 22.88
N ALA A 219 -13.72 -16.09 24.07
CA ALA A 219 -12.55 -15.24 24.28
C ALA A 219 -11.24 -15.97 23.95
N GLY A 220 -11.25 -17.28 23.80
CA GLY A 220 -10.10 -18.10 23.42
C GLY A 220 -9.31 -18.65 24.62
N ASN A 221 -9.95 -18.74 25.78
CA ASN A 221 -9.34 -19.31 26.98
C ASN A 221 -9.81 -20.74 27.16
N ASP A 222 -8.89 -21.64 27.51
CA ASP A 222 -9.24 -23.00 27.94
C ASP A 222 -9.91 -22.95 29.31
N VAL A 223 -10.91 -23.79 29.54
CA VAL A 223 -11.75 -23.74 30.74
C VAL A 223 -11.93 -25.12 31.33
N GLU A 224 -11.71 -25.25 32.63
CA GLU A 224 -12.09 -26.45 33.36
C GLU A 224 -13.61 -26.42 33.64
N TYR A 225 -14.33 -27.43 33.18
CA TYR A 225 -15.77 -27.56 33.38
C TYR A 225 -16.14 -29.02 33.67
N LYS A 226 -16.78 -29.26 34.83
CA LYS A 226 -17.20 -30.59 35.29
C LYS A 226 -16.07 -31.64 35.36
N GLY A 227 -14.84 -31.20 35.62
CA GLY A 227 -13.66 -32.07 35.72
C GLY A 227 -12.95 -32.32 34.39
N ASP A 228 -13.48 -31.81 33.28
CA ASP A 228 -12.84 -31.85 31.96
C ASP A 228 -12.23 -30.48 31.61
N ILE A 229 -11.08 -30.47 30.93
CA ILE A 229 -10.51 -29.25 30.34
C ILE A 229 -11.07 -29.10 28.93
N LEU A 230 -11.90 -28.08 28.74
CA LEU A 230 -12.42 -27.68 27.44
C LEU A 230 -11.42 -26.75 26.76
N LYS A 231 -10.86 -27.17 25.61
CA LYS A 231 -9.96 -26.32 24.83
C LYS A 231 -10.74 -25.36 23.96
N ALA A 232 -10.38 -24.08 23.98
CA ALA A 232 -11.08 -23.07 23.18
C ALA A 232 -10.97 -23.28 21.67
N THR A 233 -9.95 -24.01 21.22
CA THR A 233 -9.73 -24.41 19.83
C THR A 233 -10.80 -25.39 19.33
N ASP A 234 -11.33 -26.24 20.22
CA ASP A 234 -12.28 -27.30 19.85
C ASP A 234 -13.68 -26.74 19.54
N PHE A 235 -13.93 -25.48 19.93
CA PHE A 235 -15.22 -24.78 19.75
C PHE A 235 -15.15 -23.71 18.65
N ARG A 236 -14.18 -23.79 17.73
CA ARG A 236 -14.04 -22.83 16.64
C ARG A 236 -13.41 -23.46 15.40
N SER A 237 -13.59 -22.79 14.28
CA SER A 237 -12.85 -23.08 13.04
C SER A 237 -11.37 -22.70 13.18
N ASP A 238 -10.58 -23.13 12.20
CA ASP A 238 -9.16 -22.81 12.10
C ASP A 238 -8.90 -21.29 12.15
N THR A 239 -7.71 -20.95 12.61
CA THR A 239 -7.22 -19.56 12.61
C THR A 239 -7.24 -19.01 11.19
N ILE A 240 -7.78 -17.81 11.04
CA ILE A 240 -7.76 -17.07 9.77
C ILE A 240 -6.40 -16.37 9.69
N PRO A 241 -5.58 -16.66 8.65
CA PRO A 241 -4.26 -16.06 8.52
C PRO A 241 -4.36 -14.52 8.42
N GLY A 242 -3.27 -13.85 8.80
CA GLY A 242 -3.13 -12.43 8.52
C GLY A 242 -3.09 -12.17 7.01
N LEU A 243 -3.50 -10.96 6.61
CA LEU A 243 -3.41 -10.51 5.22
C LEU A 243 -2.35 -9.42 5.12
N SER A 244 -1.56 -9.43 4.05
CA SER A 244 -0.51 -8.44 3.85
C SER A 244 -0.30 -8.14 2.37
N VAL A 245 -0.12 -6.86 2.07
CA VAL A 245 0.33 -6.38 0.76
C VAL A 245 1.63 -5.59 0.93
N ILE A 246 2.57 -5.77 0.01
CA ILE A 246 3.72 -4.88 -0.18
C ILE A 246 3.54 -4.16 -1.53
N ILE A 247 3.72 -2.85 -1.54
CA ILE A 247 3.87 -2.06 -2.77
C ILE A 247 5.30 -1.55 -2.82
N SER A 248 6.07 -1.97 -3.82
CA SER A 248 7.52 -1.73 -3.89
C SER A 248 7.90 -0.26 -4.03
N GLY A 249 7.07 0.53 -4.72
CA GLY A 249 7.56 1.76 -5.35
C GLY A 249 8.54 1.44 -6.48
N ASP A 250 9.35 2.43 -6.84
CA ASP A 250 10.41 2.26 -7.83
C ASP A 250 11.67 1.75 -7.14
N THR A 251 12.25 0.69 -7.69
CA THR A 251 13.43 0.03 -7.14
C THR A 251 14.14 -0.84 -8.17
N ALA A 252 15.47 -0.87 -8.08
CA ALA A 252 16.27 -1.94 -8.61
C ALA A 252 15.86 -3.28 -7.97
N GLU A 253 16.15 -4.37 -8.66
CA GLU A 253 15.90 -5.71 -8.12
C GLU A 253 16.68 -5.91 -6.82
N GLN A 254 15.95 -6.27 -5.76
CA GLN A 254 16.51 -6.54 -4.44
C GLN A 254 15.60 -7.46 -3.63
N ALA A 255 16.15 -8.01 -2.55
CA ALA A 255 15.37 -8.65 -1.50
C ALA A 255 14.65 -7.58 -0.67
N ILE A 256 13.39 -7.83 -0.33
CA ILE A 256 12.67 -7.06 0.70
C ILE A 256 12.59 -7.98 1.91
N ASP A 257 13.17 -7.57 3.04
CA ASP A 257 13.26 -8.39 4.27
C ASP A 257 11.91 -8.45 5.03
N SER A 258 10.89 -8.97 4.34
CA SER A 258 9.57 -9.20 4.88
C SER A 258 8.79 -10.19 4.04
N ASP A 259 7.98 -10.98 4.72
CA ASP A 259 6.93 -11.75 4.07
C ASP A 259 5.78 -10.85 3.59
N CYS A 260 5.07 -11.32 2.56
CA CYS A 260 3.76 -10.78 2.21
C CYS A 260 2.87 -11.84 1.55
N ASN A 261 1.57 -11.57 1.45
CA ASN A 261 0.67 -12.42 0.68
C ASN A 261 0.55 -11.93 -0.77
N LEU A 262 0.51 -10.62 -0.96
CA LEU A 262 0.48 -9.97 -2.27
C LEU A 262 1.66 -9.00 -2.39
N LEU A 263 2.53 -9.22 -3.37
CA LEU A 263 3.54 -8.24 -3.77
C LEU A 263 3.06 -7.49 -5.02
N ILE A 264 2.94 -6.17 -4.94
CA ILE A 264 2.79 -5.28 -6.09
C ILE A 264 4.16 -4.68 -6.36
N HIS A 265 4.75 -5.05 -7.50
CA HIS A 265 6.12 -4.69 -7.83
C HIS A 265 6.21 -3.95 -9.15
N GLU A 266 7.11 -2.98 -9.24
CA GLU A 266 7.46 -2.37 -10.52
C GLU A 266 8.09 -3.41 -11.46
N ALA A 267 7.75 -3.31 -12.74
CA ALA A 267 8.28 -4.14 -13.81
C ALA A 267 8.53 -3.26 -15.03
N THR A 268 9.32 -2.20 -14.81
CA THR A 268 9.57 -1.16 -15.81
C THR A 268 10.12 -1.75 -17.10
N PHE A 269 10.96 -2.77 -16.99
CA PHE A 269 11.63 -3.41 -18.12
C PHE A 269 11.37 -4.92 -18.22
N LEU A 270 11.73 -5.48 -19.38
CA LEU A 270 11.87 -6.93 -19.58
C LEU A 270 13.32 -7.34 -19.29
N GLN A 271 13.57 -8.62 -19.05
CA GLN A 271 14.91 -9.17 -18.82
C GLN A 271 15.87 -8.88 -19.98
N SER A 272 15.36 -8.74 -21.21
CA SER A 272 16.14 -8.32 -22.39
C SER A 272 16.74 -6.91 -22.28
N HIS A 273 16.24 -6.09 -21.35
CA HIS A 273 16.71 -4.73 -21.06
C HIS A 273 17.22 -4.59 -19.62
N ALA A 274 17.71 -5.68 -19.01
CA ALA A 274 18.22 -5.66 -17.65
C ALA A 274 19.35 -4.64 -17.43
N ASP A 275 20.20 -4.41 -18.42
CA ASP A 275 21.27 -3.40 -18.33
C ASP A 275 20.69 -1.99 -18.12
N ILE A 276 19.60 -1.65 -18.83
CA ILE A 276 18.91 -0.36 -18.70
C ILE A 276 18.18 -0.27 -17.35
N ALA A 277 17.58 -1.38 -16.91
CA ALA A 277 16.93 -1.44 -15.61
C ALA A 277 17.94 -1.16 -14.49
N ASN A 278 19.10 -1.79 -14.52
CA ASN A 278 20.17 -1.59 -13.54
C ASN A 278 20.74 -0.16 -13.59
N GLU A 279 20.97 0.39 -14.79
CA GLU A 279 21.49 1.75 -14.97
C GLU A 279 20.56 2.81 -14.35
N HIS A 280 19.24 2.62 -14.47
CA HIS A 280 18.24 3.54 -13.95
C HIS A 280 17.65 3.11 -12.60
N LEU A 281 18.22 2.10 -11.95
CA LEU A 281 17.76 1.57 -10.66
C LEU A 281 16.26 1.21 -10.66
N HIS A 282 15.87 0.43 -11.67
CA HIS A 282 14.54 -0.15 -11.87
C HIS A 282 14.63 -1.68 -11.97
N SER A 283 13.46 -2.32 -11.98
CA SER A 283 13.35 -3.78 -12.03
C SER A 283 12.89 -4.29 -13.39
N THR A 284 13.27 -5.55 -13.66
CA THR A 284 12.69 -6.33 -14.75
C THR A 284 11.48 -7.13 -14.26
N ALA A 285 10.60 -7.59 -15.14
CA ALA A 285 9.50 -8.48 -14.76
C ALA A 285 10.01 -9.79 -14.13
N ALA A 286 11.11 -10.34 -14.62
CA ALA A 286 11.79 -11.48 -14.02
C ALA A 286 12.36 -11.14 -12.63
N GLY A 287 12.93 -9.95 -12.45
CA GLY A 287 13.44 -9.47 -11.17
C GLY A 287 12.34 -9.34 -10.13
N ALA A 288 11.23 -8.70 -10.50
CA ALA A 288 10.02 -8.62 -9.67
C ALA A 288 9.53 -10.01 -9.23
N ALA A 289 9.60 -11.00 -10.12
CA ALA A 289 9.23 -12.39 -9.81
C ALA A 289 10.21 -13.08 -8.86
N ARG A 290 11.51 -12.82 -8.97
CA ARG A 290 12.51 -13.31 -8.01
C ARG A 290 12.31 -12.69 -6.64
N THR A 291 12.10 -11.37 -6.56
CA THR A 291 11.75 -10.68 -5.31
C THR A 291 10.48 -11.26 -4.68
N ALA A 292 9.45 -11.59 -5.48
CA ALA A 292 8.24 -12.23 -4.98
C ALA A 292 8.51 -13.59 -4.32
N VAL A 293 9.37 -14.42 -4.92
CA VAL A 293 9.78 -15.72 -4.36
C VAL A 293 10.53 -15.53 -3.04
N GLU A 294 11.46 -14.57 -2.98
CA GLU A 294 12.24 -14.27 -1.76
C GLU A 294 11.36 -13.76 -0.62
N CYS A 295 10.34 -12.94 -0.93
CA CYS A 295 9.35 -12.47 0.04
C CYS A 295 8.34 -13.56 0.46
N GLY A 296 8.41 -14.77 -0.10
CA GLY A 296 7.41 -15.82 0.11
C GLY A 296 5.99 -15.40 -0.30
N ALA A 297 5.86 -14.53 -1.31
CA ALA A 297 4.58 -13.99 -1.75
C ALA A 297 3.66 -15.11 -2.27
N ASN A 298 2.37 -15.07 -1.90
CA ASN A 298 1.39 -15.95 -2.53
C ASN A 298 1.08 -15.51 -3.95
N HIS A 299 1.08 -14.20 -4.19
CA HIS A 299 0.74 -13.59 -5.47
C HIS A 299 1.65 -12.42 -5.80
N LEU A 300 2.00 -12.29 -7.08
CA LEU A 300 2.70 -11.14 -7.65
C LEU A 300 1.77 -10.37 -8.60
N ALA A 301 1.78 -9.05 -8.49
CA ALA A 301 1.12 -8.15 -9.41
C ALA A 301 2.12 -7.14 -9.97
N LEU A 302 2.25 -7.10 -11.29
CA LEU A 302 3.19 -6.23 -12.00
C LEU A 302 2.55 -4.87 -12.29
N THR A 303 3.32 -3.79 -12.18
CA THR A 303 2.92 -2.42 -12.50
C THR A 303 4.10 -1.58 -12.99
N HIS A 304 3.89 -0.27 -13.18
CA HIS A 304 4.93 0.73 -13.47
C HIS A 304 5.73 0.41 -14.74
N TYR A 305 5.03 0.24 -15.85
CA TYR A 305 5.62 -0.20 -17.12
C TYR A 305 6.22 0.95 -17.91
N SER A 306 7.35 0.68 -18.57
CA SER A 306 7.92 1.59 -19.56
C SER A 306 6.92 1.92 -20.67
N ALA A 307 6.93 3.17 -21.12
CA ALA A 307 6.22 3.60 -22.33
C ALA A 307 6.67 2.86 -23.61
N ARG A 308 7.76 2.07 -23.56
CA ARG A 308 8.25 1.22 -24.64
C ARG A 308 7.45 -0.08 -24.79
N LEU A 309 6.71 -0.49 -23.77
CA LEU A 309 5.94 -1.73 -23.77
C LEU A 309 4.52 -1.46 -24.26
N ASP A 310 4.20 -1.92 -25.46
CA ASP A 310 2.85 -1.79 -26.06
C ASP A 310 1.80 -2.65 -25.35
N SER A 311 2.23 -3.76 -24.74
CA SER A 311 1.39 -4.64 -23.93
C SER A 311 2.19 -5.19 -22.74
N HIS A 312 1.48 -5.83 -21.81
CA HIS A 312 2.08 -6.44 -20.61
C HIS A 312 2.25 -7.96 -20.75
N ASP A 313 1.96 -8.53 -21.93
CA ASP A 313 1.97 -9.98 -22.15
C ASP A 313 3.37 -10.58 -22.00
N GLU A 314 4.40 -9.90 -22.50
CA GLU A 314 5.80 -10.33 -22.35
C GLU A 314 6.26 -10.27 -20.90
N SER A 315 5.93 -9.18 -20.19
CA SER A 315 6.24 -9.04 -18.75
C SER A 315 5.56 -10.15 -17.94
N LEU A 316 4.31 -10.46 -18.27
CA LEU A 316 3.55 -11.51 -17.62
C LEU A 316 4.13 -12.90 -17.90
N ALA A 317 4.50 -13.20 -19.15
CA ALA A 317 5.10 -14.47 -19.53
C ALA A 317 6.46 -14.69 -18.85
N GLU A 318 7.29 -13.64 -18.80
CA GLU A 318 8.59 -13.65 -18.14
C GLU A 318 8.45 -13.94 -16.64
N ALA A 319 7.60 -13.19 -15.94
CA ALA A 319 7.39 -13.37 -14.50
C ALA A 319 6.75 -14.73 -14.15
N ARG A 320 5.81 -15.23 -14.98
CA ARG A 320 5.20 -16.56 -14.80
C ARG A 320 6.17 -17.72 -15.00
N GLY A 321 7.30 -17.49 -15.67
CA GLY A 321 8.39 -18.46 -15.73
C GLY A 321 9.07 -18.70 -14.37
N ILE A 322 8.86 -17.83 -13.39
CA ILE A 322 9.53 -17.84 -12.08
C ILE A 322 8.53 -17.98 -10.93
N HIS A 323 7.42 -17.22 -10.96
CA HIS A 323 6.43 -17.20 -9.88
C HIS A 323 5.10 -17.83 -10.32
N GLY A 324 4.53 -18.71 -9.49
CA GLY A 324 3.35 -19.53 -9.86
C GLY A 324 2.02 -18.76 -9.97
N SER A 325 1.92 -17.59 -9.35
CA SER A 325 0.75 -16.71 -9.47
C SER A 325 1.17 -15.29 -9.80
N VAL A 326 0.91 -14.86 -11.04
CA VAL A 326 1.25 -13.52 -11.52
C VAL A 326 0.08 -12.90 -12.29
N VAL A 327 -0.21 -11.64 -11.99
CA VAL A 327 -1.12 -10.77 -12.75
C VAL A 327 -0.39 -9.52 -13.22
N ALA A 328 -0.81 -8.97 -14.36
CA ALA A 328 -0.34 -7.69 -14.88
C ALA A 328 -1.46 -6.66 -14.70
N LEU A 329 -1.16 -5.53 -14.05
CA LEU A 329 -2.16 -4.53 -13.70
C LEU A 329 -2.36 -3.49 -14.81
N SER A 330 -3.57 -2.99 -14.92
CA SER A 330 -3.98 -1.84 -15.73
C SER A 330 -4.66 -0.77 -14.87
N ASP A 331 -4.73 0.44 -15.40
CA ASP A 331 -5.39 1.57 -14.74
C ASP A 331 -6.87 1.28 -14.41
N GLY A 332 -7.19 1.24 -13.12
CA GLY A 332 -8.52 1.03 -12.58
C GLY A 332 -8.85 -0.42 -12.21
N ASP A 333 -7.91 -1.34 -12.38
CA ASP A 333 -8.02 -2.71 -11.89
C ASP A 333 -8.14 -2.74 -10.37
N ARG A 334 -8.72 -3.84 -9.87
CA ARG A 334 -8.88 -4.08 -8.42
C ARG A 334 -8.40 -5.48 -8.07
N LEU A 335 -7.62 -5.56 -7.00
CA LEU A 335 -7.15 -6.82 -6.44
C LEU A 335 -7.84 -7.04 -5.11
N VAL A 336 -8.57 -8.14 -4.94
CA VAL A 336 -9.19 -8.51 -3.66
C VAL A 336 -8.46 -9.72 -3.11
N LEU A 337 -7.71 -9.52 -2.02
CA LEU A 337 -7.07 -10.58 -1.26
C LEU A 337 -8.03 -11.04 -0.15
N ASN A 338 -8.45 -12.29 -0.21
CA ASN A 338 -9.44 -12.89 0.70
C ASN A 338 -8.79 -13.52 1.94
N ASP A 339 -9.60 -13.82 2.95
CA ASP A 339 -9.19 -14.48 4.21
C ASP A 339 -8.52 -15.85 4.00
N ASP A 340 -8.79 -16.55 2.89
CA ASP A 340 -8.17 -17.82 2.52
C ASP A 340 -6.89 -17.66 1.68
N LEU A 341 -6.36 -16.43 1.64
CA LEU A 341 -5.22 -16.00 0.84
C LEU A 341 -5.45 -16.07 -0.68
N SER A 342 -6.66 -16.37 -1.16
CA SER A 342 -6.95 -16.30 -2.58
C SER A 342 -7.00 -14.86 -3.09
N LEU A 343 -6.48 -14.64 -4.29
CA LEU A 343 -6.52 -13.36 -4.98
C LEU A 343 -7.58 -13.36 -6.08
N ILE A 344 -8.49 -12.39 -6.04
CA ILE A 344 -9.39 -12.08 -7.14
C ILE A 344 -8.87 -10.84 -7.85
N HIS A 345 -8.49 -10.99 -9.12
CA HIS A 345 -8.16 -9.87 -10.00
C HIS A 345 -9.40 -9.44 -10.79
N LEU A 346 -9.88 -8.24 -10.52
CA LEU A 346 -11.00 -7.60 -11.20
C LEU A 346 -10.45 -6.62 -12.22
N ILE A 347 -10.45 -7.03 -13.48
CA ILE A 347 -9.97 -6.23 -14.62
C ILE A 347 -11.06 -5.23 -14.99
N LYS A 348 -10.67 -3.97 -15.15
CA LYS A 348 -11.59 -2.91 -15.57
C LYS A 348 -11.92 -3.00 -17.06
N SER A 349 -13.20 -2.85 -17.38
CA SER A 349 -13.72 -2.73 -18.74
C SER A 349 -14.71 -1.57 -18.87
N GLU A 350 -15.23 -1.33 -20.07
CA GLU A 350 -16.29 -0.34 -20.30
C GLU A 350 -17.60 -0.68 -19.56
N GLU A 351 -17.83 -1.97 -19.29
CA GLU A 351 -19.01 -2.49 -18.60
C GLU A 351 -18.79 -2.68 -17.09
N GLY A 352 -17.67 -2.18 -16.55
CA GLY A 352 -17.36 -2.24 -15.12
C GLY A 352 -16.12 -3.07 -14.83
N TRP A 353 -16.28 -4.18 -14.11
CA TRP A 353 -15.18 -5.08 -13.77
C TRP A 353 -15.54 -6.53 -14.05
N THR A 354 -14.63 -7.22 -14.72
CA THR A 354 -14.72 -8.67 -14.96
C THR A 354 -13.63 -9.37 -14.16
N GLN A 355 -13.99 -10.46 -13.47
CA GLN A 355 -13.01 -11.29 -12.81
C GLN A 355 -12.14 -11.99 -13.86
N GLN A 356 -10.82 -11.88 -13.71
CA GLN A 356 -9.88 -12.71 -14.46
C GLN A 356 -10.04 -14.15 -13.95
N VAL A 357 -10.39 -15.06 -14.86
CA VAL A 357 -10.55 -16.49 -14.58
C VAL A 357 -9.20 -17.17 -14.51
#